data_AF-A0A4Q3AX90-F1
#
_entry.id   AF-A0A4Q3AX90-F1
#
_cell.length_a   1.000
_cell.length_b   1.000
_cell.length_c   1.000
_cell.angle_alpha   90.00
_cell.angle_beta   90.00
_cell.angle_gamma   90.00
#
_symmetry.space_group_name_H-M   'P 1'
#
loop_
_entity.id
_entity.type
_entity.pdbx_description
1 polymer ?
#
loop_
_entity_poly.entity_id
_entity_poly.type
_entity_poly.pdbx_seq_one_letter_code
_entity_poly.pdbx_strand_id
1 'polypeptide(L)'
;MEFGKVPDPGKIDFTLPKDAPETKEILARHKKDKPFEVYVGCAKWNKKDLKGFYPPKTKDELVYYASQFNSIELNATFYGMPTPAQVAQWEEKTPQGFKFFPKITNTVTHFRRLLDVKEPLETYCNAVANFENKLGMVFMQLHDNFKPKDFDRLKQTLENFPKGIPLAVEVRNEEWFADKNNLDALCAVLEKKKMANIIVDTAGRRDMLHMRLTGPEAFVR
;
A
#
# COMPACT_ATOMS: atom_id res chain seq x y z
N MET A 1 10.46 -3.16 -12.71
CA MET A 1 9.01 -3.43 -12.67
C MET A 1 8.44 -2.60 -13.81
N GLU A 2 7.90 -3.23 -14.85
CA GLU A 2 7.44 -2.54 -16.07
C GLU A 2 5.96 -2.12 -16.00
N PHE A 3 5.27 -2.42 -14.90
CA PHE A 3 3.86 -2.10 -14.71
C PHE A 3 3.62 -0.58 -14.81
N GLY A 4 2.70 -0.17 -15.69
CA GLY A 4 2.37 1.24 -15.90
C GLY A 4 3.45 2.05 -16.63
N LYS A 5 4.56 1.44 -17.04
CA LYS A 5 5.60 2.12 -17.82
C LYS A 5 5.11 2.32 -19.25
N VAL A 6 5.32 3.52 -19.77
CA VAL A 6 5.03 3.87 -21.16
C VAL A 6 6.32 4.33 -21.86
N PRO A 7 6.43 4.18 -23.18
CA PRO A 7 7.60 4.66 -23.92
C PRO A 7 7.80 6.17 -23.83
N ASP A 8 6.71 6.92 -23.80
CA ASP A 8 6.70 8.39 -23.81
C ASP A 8 5.64 8.94 -22.85
N PRO A 9 6.02 9.22 -21.58
CA PRO A 9 5.11 9.78 -20.59
C PRO A 9 4.55 11.15 -20.99
N GLY A 10 5.24 11.92 -21.83
CA GLY A 10 4.80 13.28 -22.23
C GLY A 10 3.52 13.30 -23.05
N LYS A 11 3.06 12.15 -23.55
CA LYS A 11 1.82 11.99 -24.31
C LYS A 11 0.62 11.55 -23.47
N ILE A 12 0.84 11.30 -22.18
CA ILE A 12 -0.21 10.82 -21.28
C ILE A 12 -0.97 12.01 -20.71
N ASP A 13 -2.30 11.93 -20.73
CA ASP A 13 -3.14 12.88 -20.01
C ASP A 13 -3.11 12.58 -18.50
N PHE A 14 -2.42 13.45 -17.77
CA PHE A 14 -2.30 13.38 -16.31
C PHE A 14 -3.38 14.21 -15.59
N THR A 15 -4.39 14.70 -16.30
CA THR A 15 -5.56 15.32 -15.66
C THR A 15 -6.16 14.34 -14.66
N LEU A 16 -6.39 14.82 -13.43
CA LEU A 16 -7.04 14.03 -12.40
C LEU A 16 -8.53 13.92 -12.73
N PRO A 17 -9.13 12.71 -12.72
CA PRO A 17 -10.56 12.59 -12.84
C PRO A 17 -11.25 13.15 -11.59
N LYS A 18 -12.57 13.33 -11.68
CA LYS A 18 -13.37 13.73 -10.52
C LYS A 18 -13.34 12.63 -9.46
N ASP A 19 -13.49 13.04 -8.20
CA ASP A 19 -13.69 12.10 -7.11
C ASP A 19 -14.91 11.20 -7.36
N ALA A 20 -14.80 9.94 -6.95
CA ALA A 20 -15.96 9.05 -6.92
C ALA A 20 -17.02 9.66 -5.99
N PRO A 21 -18.32 9.68 -6.38
CA PRO A 21 -19.37 10.36 -5.60
C PRO A 21 -19.39 9.99 -4.11
N GLU A 22 -19.17 8.70 -3.81
CA GLU A 22 -19.27 8.18 -2.47
C GLU A 22 -18.01 8.44 -1.62
N THR A 23 -16.90 8.89 -2.21
CA THR A 23 -15.74 9.46 -1.47
C THR A 23 -16.19 10.64 -0.59
N LYS A 24 -17.08 11.51 -1.12
CA LYS A 24 -17.61 12.66 -0.36
C LYS A 24 -18.38 12.21 0.87
N GLU A 25 -19.20 11.17 0.73
CA GLU A 25 -19.97 10.61 1.85
C GLU A 25 -19.07 9.96 2.89
N ILE A 26 -18.05 9.22 2.45
CA ILE A 26 -17.07 8.59 3.35
C ILE A 26 -16.36 9.64 4.20
N LEU A 27 -15.87 10.72 3.58
CA LEU A 27 -15.21 11.80 4.29
C LEU A 27 -16.17 12.52 5.26
N ALA A 28 -17.42 12.75 4.85
CA ALA A 28 -18.44 13.35 5.72
C ALA A 28 -18.72 12.48 6.97
N ARG A 29 -18.86 11.15 6.79
CA ARG A 29 -19.10 10.20 7.90
C ARG A 29 -17.92 10.11 8.87
N HIS A 30 -16.70 10.41 8.41
CA HIS A 30 -15.48 10.33 9.20
C HIS A 30 -14.87 11.69 9.55
N LYS A 31 -15.66 12.77 9.42
CA LYS A 31 -15.22 14.10 9.81
C LYS A 31 -14.83 14.08 11.29
N LYS A 32 -13.57 14.37 11.58
CA LYS A 32 -13.00 14.42 12.94
C LYS A 32 -12.28 15.74 13.14
N ASP A 33 -12.23 16.21 14.38
CA ASP A 33 -11.43 17.37 14.78
C ASP A 33 -9.96 16.97 14.99
N LYS A 34 -9.40 16.25 14.02
CA LYS A 34 -7.97 15.94 13.98
C LYS A 34 -7.30 16.78 12.90
N PRO A 35 -6.07 17.25 13.13
CA PRO A 35 -5.26 17.85 12.07
C PRO A 35 -5.11 16.90 10.89
N PHE A 36 -5.07 17.45 9.69
CA PHE A 36 -4.72 16.70 8.50
C PHE A 36 -3.23 16.31 8.55
N GLU A 37 -2.94 15.02 8.39
CA GLU A 37 -1.58 14.48 8.38
C GLU A 37 -1.24 13.96 6.98
N VAL A 38 0.01 14.18 6.55
CA VAL A 38 0.51 13.71 5.27
C VAL A 38 1.85 13.03 5.47
N TYR A 39 1.98 11.83 4.90
CA TYR A 39 3.18 11.02 4.96
C TYR A 39 3.68 10.77 3.53
N VAL A 40 4.87 11.26 3.21
CA VAL A 40 5.47 11.19 1.88
C VAL A 40 6.80 10.46 1.95
N GLY A 41 6.98 9.50 1.06
CA GLY A 41 8.18 8.68 0.98
C GLY A 41 8.31 7.96 -0.35
N CYS A 42 9.49 7.41 -0.58
CA CYS A 42 9.81 6.56 -1.71
C CYS A 42 9.48 5.08 -1.43
N ALA A 43 9.49 4.28 -2.49
CA ALA A 43 9.35 2.82 -2.47
C ALA A 43 10.56 2.07 -1.89
N LYS A 44 11.69 2.75 -1.73
CA LYS A 44 12.99 2.20 -1.31
C LYS A 44 13.85 3.33 -0.71
N TRP A 45 14.81 2.97 0.13
CA TRP A 45 15.76 3.91 0.73
C TRP A 45 17.23 3.59 0.40
N ASN A 46 17.54 2.70 -0.54
CA ASN A 46 18.94 2.34 -0.77
C ASN A 46 19.63 3.28 -1.77
N LYS A 47 20.96 3.43 -1.65
CA LYS A 47 21.78 4.28 -2.56
C LYS A 47 21.68 3.91 -4.04
N LYS A 48 21.48 2.62 -4.37
CA LYS A 48 21.43 2.15 -5.75
C LYS A 48 20.23 2.71 -6.49
N ASP A 49 19.09 2.78 -5.80
CA ASP A 49 17.84 3.29 -6.34
C ASP A 49 17.73 4.83 -6.21
N LEU A 50 18.24 5.42 -5.12
CA LEU A 50 18.24 6.87 -4.90
C LEU A 50 19.63 7.48 -5.16
N LYS A 51 20.04 7.47 -6.44
CA LYS A 51 21.36 7.99 -6.85
C LYS A 51 21.47 9.49 -6.61
N GLY A 52 22.59 9.94 -6.06
CA GLY A 52 22.87 11.36 -5.79
C GLY A 52 22.14 11.93 -4.57
N PHE A 53 21.27 11.16 -3.92
CA PHE A 53 20.52 11.60 -2.74
C PHE A 53 21.36 11.59 -1.46
N TYR A 54 22.30 10.65 -1.33
CA TYR A 54 23.08 10.46 -0.10
C TYR A 54 24.40 11.24 -0.12
N PRO A 55 24.72 12.00 0.94
CA PRO A 55 26.03 12.62 1.09
C PRO A 55 27.18 11.61 1.03
N PRO A 56 28.39 12.05 0.63
CA PRO A 56 29.57 11.21 0.71
C PRO A 56 29.75 10.65 2.12
N LYS A 57 30.14 9.36 2.20
CA LYS A 57 30.41 8.64 3.46
C LYS A 57 29.20 8.41 4.38
N THR A 58 27.95 8.53 3.89
CA THR A 58 26.77 8.07 4.65
C THR A 58 26.91 6.61 5.05
N LYS A 59 26.92 6.34 6.36
CA LYS A 59 27.07 5.00 6.94
C LYS A 59 25.76 4.24 7.03
N ASP A 60 24.68 4.91 7.42
CA ASP A 60 23.34 4.34 7.52
C ASP A 60 22.37 5.09 6.60
N GLU A 61 21.91 4.39 5.58
CA GLU A 61 21.02 4.95 4.56
C GLU A 61 19.61 5.19 5.11
N LEU A 62 19.13 4.36 6.05
CA LEU A 62 17.79 4.51 6.61
C LEU A 62 17.72 5.73 7.54
N VAL A 63 18.73 5.90 8.40
CA VAL A 63 18.81 7.06 9.30
C VAL A 63 18.84 8.36 8.48
N TYR A 64 19.66 8.42 7.43
CA TYR A 64 19.70 9.60 6.57
C TYR A 64 18.38 9.81 5.83
N TYR A 65 17.81 8.75 5.21
CA TYR A 65 16.53 8.82 4.52
C TYR A 65 15.42 9.36 5.43
N ALA A 66 15.32 8.87 6.67
CA ALA A 66 14.32 9.28 7.65
C ALA A 66 14.52 10.69 8.21
N SER A 67 15.64 11.35 7.87
CA SER A 67 15.83 12.79 8.13
C SER A 67 15.25 13.68 7.03
N GLN A 68 14.96 13.11 5.86
CA GLN A 68 14.48 13.84 4.67
C GLN A 68 13.00 13.54 4.36
N PHE A 69 12.56 12.31 4.65
CA PHE A 69 11.18 11.85 4.47
C PHE A 69 10.58 11.42 5.80
N ASN A 70 9.26 11.56 5.94
CA ASN A 70 8.52 11.13 7.13
C ASN A 70 7.85 9.76 6.97
N SER A 71 8.00 9.11 5.82
CA SER A 71 7.55 7.73 5.65
C SER A 71 8.32 6.94 4.60
N ILE A 72 7.99 5.66 4.52
CA ILE A 72 8.49 4.78 3.47
C ILE A 72 7.44 3.75 3.05
N GLU A 73 7.26 3.61 1.74
CA GLU A 73 6.63 2.42 1.17
C GLU A 73 7.67 1.30 1.18
N LEU A 74 7.58 0.41 2.15
CA LEU A 74 8.59 -0.59 2.46
C LEU A 74 8.40 -1.83 1.59
N ASN A 75 9.03 -1.84 0.41
CA ASN A 75 9.01 -2.98 -0.51
C ASN A 75 9.98 -4.12 -0.14
N ALA A 76 10.92 -3.92 0.79
CA ALA A 76 11.85 -4.99 1.18
C ALA A 76 11.10 -6.24 1.70
N THR A 77 10.00 -6.03 2.43
CA THR A 77 9.14 -7.09 2.96
C THR A 77 8.35 -7.85 1.89
N PHE A 78 8.26 -7.31 0.68
CA PHE A 78 7.66 -8.00 -0.46
C PHE A 78 8.54 -9.15 -0.93
N TYR A 79 9.85 -8.92 -1.00
CA TYR A 79 10.82 -9.86 -1.56
C TYR A 79 11.32 -10.89 -0.55
N GLY A 80 11.28 -10.54 0.74
CA GLY A 80 11.65 -11.45 1.83
C GLY A 80 10.71 -11.24 3.02
N MET A 81 10.29 -12.35 3.64
CA MET A 81 9.52 -12.30 4.88
C MET A 81 10.36 -11.59 5.96
N PRO A 82 9.88 -10.48 6.55
CA PRO A 82 10.61 -9.82 7.61
C PRO A 82 10.62 -10.66 8.89
N THR A 83 11.67 -10.51 9.69
CA THR A 83 11.70 -11.02 11.07
C THR A 83 11.32 -9.91 12.06
N PRO A 84 10.77 -10.24 13.25
CA PRO A 84 10.52 -9.27 14.31
C PRO A 84 11.76 -8.42 14.66
N ALA A 85 12.94 -9.04 14.76
CA ALA A 85 14.19 -8.37 15.08
C ALA A 85 14.61 -7.35 14.01
N GLN A 86 14.43 -7.70 12.72
CA GLN A 86 14.72 -6.78 11.62
C GLN A 86 13.78 -5.58 11.62
N VAL A 87 12.50 -5.80 11.89
CA VAL A 87 11.48 -4.75 12.01
C VAL A 87 11.81 -3.81 13.17
N ALA A 88 12.11 -4.35 14.36
CA ALA A 88 12.49 -3.56 15.52
C ALA A 88 13.74 -2.72 15.26
N GLN A 89 14.74 -3.27 14.56
CA GLN A 89 15.94 -2.51 14.18
C GLN A 89 15.61 -1.34 13.23
N TRP A 90 14.68 -1.52 12.28
CA TRP A 90 14.24 -0.42 11.41
C TRP A 90 13.45 0.63 12.19
N GLU A 91 12.57 0.20 13.08
CA GLU A 91 11.83 1.07 13.99
C GLU A 91 12.80 1.98 14.77
N GLU A 92 13.79 1.40 15.46
CA GLU A 92 14.73 2.12 16.35
C GLU A 92 15.54 3.19 15.60
N LYS A 93 15.89 2.93 14.34
CA LYS A 93 16.70 3.83 13.51
C LYS A 93 15.97 5.07 13.00
N THR A 94 14.65 5.13 13.16
CA THR A 94 13.83 6.21 12.58
C THR A 94 13.20 7.12 13.66
N PRO A 95 12.97 8.41 13.37
CA PRO A 95 12.36 9.33 14.33
C PRO A 95 10.93 8.92 14.72
N GLN A 96 10.47 9.35 15.90
CA GLN A 96 9.14 8.98 16.45
C GLN A 96 7.96 9.21 15.49
N GLY A 97 8.00 10.28 14.68
CA GLY A 97 6.95 10.62 13.72
C GLY A 97 7.03 9.88 12.37
N PHE A 98 8.05 9.04 12.17
CA PHE A 98 8.24 8.32 10.92
C PHE A 98 7.26 7.15 10.78
N LYS A 99 6.72 6.93 9.57
CA LYS A 99 5.76 5.84 9.31
C LYS A 99 6.26 4.84 8.29
N PHE A 100 6.15 3.55 8.61
CA PHE A 100 6.40 2.45 7.71
C PHE A 100 5.09 1.96 7.09
N PHE A 101 5.10 1.77 5.78
CA PHE A 101 4.02 1.15 5.03
C PHE A 101 4.56 -0.12 4.37
N PRO A 102 4.63 -1.25 5.08
CA PRO A 102 5.24 -2.46 4.56
C PRO A 102 4.30 -3.17 3.58
N LYS A 103 4.89 -3.64 2.48
CA LYS A 103 4.18 -4.45 1.50
C LYS A 103 4.06 -5.89 1.98
N ILE A 104 2.88 -6.50 1.83
CA ILE A 104 2.71 -7.93 2.12
C ILE A 104 3.60 -8.76 1.18
N THR A 105 4.27 -9.80 1.73
CA THR A 105 5.19 -10.67 0.98
C THR A 105 4.57 -11.25 -0.31
N ASN A 106 5.40 -11.38 -1.35
CA ASN A 106 5.04 -12.01 -2.61
C ASN A 106 4.58 -13.47 -2.44
N THR A 107 4.99 -14.16 -1.36
CA THR A 107 4.49 -15.49 -1.01
C THR A 107 2.96 -15.50 -0.89
N VAL A 108 2.38 -14.49 -0.25
CA VAL A 108 0.93 -14.38 -0.05
C VAL A 108 0.23 -13.95 -1.35
N THR A 109 0.69 -12.87 -1.97
CA THR A 109 -0.05 -12.18 -3.04
C THR A 109 0.25 -12.66 -4.46
N HIS A 110 1.45 -13.21 -4.71
CA HIS A 110 1.92 -13.56 -6.07
C HIS A 110 2.11 -15.07 -6.24
N PHE A 111 2.80 -15.73 -5.30
CA PHE A 111 3.05 -17.17 -5.39
C PHE A 111 1.82 -17.99 -5.01
N ARG A 112 1.27 -17.79 -3.80
CA ARG A 112 0.05 -18.49 -3.37
C ARG A 112 -1.24 -17.87 -3.87
N ARG A 113 -1.21 -16.60 -4.31
CA ARG A 113 -2.39 -15.85 -4.80
C ARG A 113 -3.59 -16.00 -3.86
N LEU A 114 -3.33 -15.83 -2.57
CA LEU A 114 -4.31 -15.93 -1.48
C LEU A 114 -4.87 -17.34 -1.19
N LEU A 115 -4.29 -18.40 -1.74
CA LEU A 115 -4.61 -19.79 -1.38
C LEU A 115 -3.76 -20.24 -0.18
N ASP A 116 -4.40 -20.78 0.86
CA ASP A 116 -3.72 -21.32 2.04
C ASP A 116 -2.69 -20.36 2.66
N VAL A 117 -3.05 -19.07 2.77
CA VAL A 117 -2.13 -18.00 3.19
C VAL A 117 -2.20 -17.64 4.68
N LYS A 118 -3.02 -18.35 5.48
CA LYS A 118 -3.23 -18.01 6.89
C LYS A 118 -1.92 -17.91 7.68
N GLU A 119 -1.13 -18.97 7.72
CA GLU A 119 0.13 -19.04 8.45
C GLU A 119 1.18 -18.00 7.96
N PRO A 120 1.51 -17.88 6.66
CA PRO A 120 2.48 -16.88 6.22
C PRO A 120 1.98 -15.44 6.45
N LEU A 121 0.67 -15.21 6.41
CA LEU A 121 0.11 -13.90 6.69
C LEU A 121 0.17 -13.55 8.19
N GLU A 122 -0.13 -14.50 9.08
CA GLU A 122 0.03 -14.33 10.53
C GLU A 122 1.49 -14.09 10.90
N THR A 123 2.42 -14.85 10.31
CA THR A 123 3.87 -14.67 10.49
C THR A 123 4.30 -13.26 10.08
N TYR A 124 3.86 -12.80 8.91
CA TYR A 124 4.12 -11.45 8.42
C TYR A 124 3.57 -10.38 9.38
N CYS A 125 2.30 -10.50 9.77
CA CYS A 125 1.62 -9.55 10.65
C CYS A 125 2.31 -9.46 12.02
N ASN A 126 2.71 -10.59 12.58
CA ASN A 126 3.45 -10.65 13.85
C ASN A 126 4.80 -9.94 13.75
N ALA A 127 5.51 -10.06 12.61
CA ALA A 127 6.76 -9.34 12.41
C ALA A 127 6.53 -7.83 12.32
N VAL A 128 5.64 -7.36 11.44
CA VAL A 128 5.43 -5.92 11.22
C VAL A 128 4.73 -5.21 12.38
N ALA A 129 4.06 -5.93 13.27
CA ALA A 129 3.53 -5.37 14.52
C ALA A 129 4.62 -4.74 15.41
N ASN A 130 5.89 -5.15 15.26
CA ASN A 130 7.03 -4.59 15.99
C ASN A 130 7.45 -3.19 15.49
N PHE A 131 6.81 -2.65 14.45
CA PHE A 131 6.91 -1.22 14.15
C PHE A 131 6.11 -0.37 15.16
N GLU A 132 5.25 -0.98 15.98
CA GLU A 132 4.45 -0.34 17.02
C GLU A 132 3.74 0.92 16.49
N ASN A 133 3.98 2.07 17.13
CA ASN A 133 3.38 3.35 16.75
C ASN A 133 3.90 3.89 15.41
N LYS A 134 5.00 3.35 14.86
CA LYS A 134 5.53 3.70 13.54
C LYS A 134 4.92 2.84 12.42
N LEU A 135 4.09 1.84 12.73
CA LEU A 135 3.30 1.15 11.71
C LEU A 135 2.21 2.11 11.19
N GLY A 136 2.31 2.51 9.92
CA GLY A 136 1.26 3.27 9.25
C GLY A 136 0.13 2.34 8.83
N MET A 137 0.35 1.64 7.72
CA MET A 137 -0.59 0.66 7.17
C MET A 137 0.16 -0.35 6.31
N VAL A 138 -0.15 -1.63 6.44
CA VAL A 138 0.39 -2.63 5.51
C VAL A 138 -0.40 -2.59 4.22
N PHE A 139 0.21 -2.95 3.10
CA PHE A 139 -0.54 -2.98 1.83
C PHE A 139 -0.42 -4.29 1.07
N MET A 140 -1.59 -4.75 0.60
CA MET A 140 -1.78 -5.94 -0.20
C MET A 140 -1.93 -5.55 -1.67
N GLN A 141 -0.81 -5.52 -2.37
CA GLN A 141 -0.82 -5.38 -3.81
C GLN A 141 -0.92 -6.76 -4.47
N LEU A 142 -2.01 -7.00 -5.22
CA LEU A 142 -2.21 -8.25 -5.93
C LEU A 142 -1.46 -8.28 -7.27
N HIS A 143 -1.21 -9.49 -7.77
CA HIS A 143 -0.63 -9.68 -9.10
C HIS A 143 -1.60 -9.18 -10.19
N ASP A 144 -1.08 -8.72 -11.33
CA ASP A 144 -1.88 -8.25 -12.47
C ASP A 144 -2.82 -9.30 -13.11
N ASN A 145 -2.65 -10.58 -12.78
CA ASN A 145 -3.47 -11.69 -13.28
C ASN A 145 -4.50 -12.16 -12.26
N PHE A 146 -4.54 -11.50 -11.09
CA PHE A 146 -5.59 -11.70 -10.10
C PHE A 146 -6.82 -10.93 -10.57
N LYS A 147 -7.83 -11.66 -11.04
CA LYS A 147 -9.00 -11.12 -11.74
C LYS A 147 -10.23 -11.06 -10.82
N PRO A 148 -11.28 -10.32 -11.18
CA PRO A 148 -12.55 -10.30 -10.44
C PRO A 148 -13.15 -11.69 -10.20
N LYS A 149 -12.96 -12.65 -11.11
CA LYS A 149 -13.40 -14.04 -10.91
C LYS A 149 -12.77 -14.72 -9.68
N ASP A 150 -11.62 -14.23 -9.19
CA ASP A 150 -10.92 -14.75 -8.01
C ASP A 150 -11.33 -13.99 -6.73
N PHE A 151 -12.32 -13.10 -6.79
CA PHE A 151 -12.72 -12.21 -5.70
C PHE A 151 -13.07 -12.94 -4.40
N ASP A 152 -13.66 -14.13 -4.45
CA ASP A 152 -13.99 -14.90 -3.24
C ASP A 152 -12.76 -15.20 -2.38
N ARG A 153 -11.59 -15.46 -2.99
CA ARG A 153 -10.33 -15.68 -2.26
C ARG A 153 -9.87 -14.41 -1.55
N LEU A 154 -9.99 -13.27 -2.24
CA LEU A 154 -9.67 -11.97 -1.66
C LEU A 154 -10.62 -11.67 -0.51
N LYS A 155 -11.93 -11.77 -0.72
CA LYS A 155 -12.96 -11.55 0.30
C LYS A 155 -12.72 -12.41 1.54
N GLN A 156 -12.48 -13.72 1.39
CA GLN A 156 -12.17 -14.61 2.51
C GLN A 156 -10.90 -14.17 3.26
N THR A 157 -9.86 -13.75 2.54
CA THR A 157 -8.62 -13.25 3.14
C THR A 157 -8.86 -11.97 3.93
N LEU A 158 -9.58 -11.00 3.35
CA LEU A 158 -9.92 -9.74 4.02
C LEU A 158 -10.84 -9.95 5.22
N GLU A 159 -11.73 -10.93 5.15
CA GLU A 159 -12.65 -11.25 6.25
C GLU A 159 -11.94 -11.79 7.48
N ASN A 160 -10.85 -12.53 7.26
CA ASN A 160 -10.02 -13.18 8.28
C ASN A 160 -8.72 -12.42 8.60
N PHE A 161 -8.52 -11.24 7.99
CA PHE A 161 -7.30 -10.46 8.21
C PHE A 161 -7.18 -10.01 9.68
N PRO A 162 -5.97 -10.03 10.28
CA PRO A 162 -5.78 -9.63 11.68
C PRO A 162 -6.26 -8.20 11.96
N LYS A 163 -7.23 -8.04 12.88
CA LYS A 163 -7.92 -6.76 13.16
C LYS A 163 -7.01 -5.66 13.71
N GLY A 164 -5.86 -6.01 14.28
CA GLY A 164 -4.92 -5.05 14.88
C GLY A 164 -3.96 -4.40 13.87
N ILE A 165 -3.99 -4.82 12.61
CA ILE A 165 -3.08 -4.35 11.57
C ILE A 165 -3.89 -3.59 10.51
N PRO A 166 -3.68 -2.27 10.35
CA PRO A 166 -4.32 -1.51 9.29
C PRO A 166 -3.89 -2.05 7.91
N LEU A 167 -4.85 -2.17 6.99
CA LEU A 167 -4.62 -2.75 5.65
C LEU A 167 -5.15 -1.84 4.54
N ALA A 168 -4.33 -1.65 3.51
CA ALA A 168 -4.73 -1.16 2.20
C ALA A 168 -4.66 -2.26 1.14
N VAL A 169 -5.52 -2.21 0.13
CA VAL A 169 -5.58 -3.19 -0.96
C VAL A 169 -5.42 -2.50 -2.31
N GLU A 170 -4.60 -3.09 -3.19
CA GLU A 170 -4.44 -2.66 -4.59
C GLU A 170 -4.68 -3.85 -5.52
N VAL A 171 -5.72 -3.75 -6.35
CA VAL A 171 -5.96 -4.66 -7.48
C VAL A 171 -5.39 -4.06 -8.76
N ARG A 172 -4.85 -4.90 -9.65
CA ARG A 172 -4.12 -4.45 -10.84
C ARG A 172 -4.70 -4.89 -12.16
N ASN A 173 -5.52 -5.94 -12.20
CA ASN A 173 -6.08 -6.39 -13.47
C ASN A 173 -7.07 -5.36 -14.02
N GLU A 174 -7.05 -5.09 -15.32
CA GLU A 174 -7.95 -4.14 -15.99
C GLU A 174 -9.44 -4.49 -15.80
N GLU A 175 -9.78 -5.77 -15.68
CA GLU A 175 -11.15 -6.24 -15.49
C GLU A 175 -11.79 -5.73 -14.18
N TRP A 176 -10.99 -5.34 -13.18
CA TRP A 176 -11.50 -4.70 -11.97
C TRP A 176 -12.09 -3.31 -12.23
N PHE A 177 -11.57 -2.62 -13.24
CA PHE A 177 -11.91 -1.23 -13.55
C PHE A 177 -12.80 -1.11 -14.80
N ALA A 178 -12.82 -2.14 -15.65
CA ALA A 178 -13.67 -2.20 -16.84
C ALA A 178 -15.17 -2.31 -16.51
N ASP A 179 -15.52 -2.89 -15.36
CA ASP A 179 -16.90 -2.97 -14.86
C ASP A 179 -16.97 -2.38 -13.44
N LYS A 180 -17.81 -1.35 -13.28
CA LYS A 180 -18.02 -0.68 -11.98
C LYS A 180 -18.49 -1.67 -10.90
N ASN A 181 -19.25 -2.70 -11.26
CA ASN A 181 -19.74 -3.69 -10.29
C ASN A 181 -18.60 -4.45 -9.60
N ASN A 182 -17.50 -4.71 -10.32
CA ASN A 182 -16.33 -5.38 -9.75
C ASN A 182 -15.64 -4.50 -8.70
N LEU A 183 -15.43 -3.22 -9.03
CA LEU A 183 -14.83 -2.25 -8.11
C LEU A 183 -15.75 -1.97 -6.92
N ASP A 184 -17.06 -1.83 -7.15
CA ASP A 184 -18.06 -1.58 -6.10
C ASP A 184 -18.13 -2.76 -5.12
N ALA A 185 -18.11 -4.00 -5.62
CA ALA A 185 -18.09 -5.19 -4.77
C ALA A 185 -16.85 -5.24 -3.88
N LEU A 186 -15.67 -4.92 -4.43
CA LEU A 186 -14.44 -4.80 -3.64
C LEU A 186 -14.56 -3.69 -2.59
N CYS A 187 -14.99 -2.49 -3.00
CA CYS A 187 -15.11 -1.33 -2.12
C CYS A 187 -16.09 -1.60 -0.97
N ALA A 188 -17.21 -2.27 -1.22
CA ALA A 188 -18.17 -2.64 -0.18
C ALA A 188 -17.54 -3.53 0.91
N VAL A 189 -16.68 -4.47 0.53
CA VAL A 189 -15.94 -5.31 1.50
C VAL A 189 -14.93 -4.46 2.27
N LEU A 190 -14.17 -3.62 1.58
CA LEU A 190 -13.16 -2.76 2.20
C LEU A 190 -13.78 -1.77 3.20
N GLU A 191 -14.89 -1.12 2.84
CA GLU A 191 -15.65 -0.23 3.74
C GLU A 191 -16.15 -0.98 4.98
N LYS A 192 -16.78 -2.14 4.78
CA LYS A 192 -17.26 -2.99 5.89
C LYS A 192 -16.13 -3.42 6.83
N LYS A 193 -14.93 -3.64 6.29
CA LYS A 193 -13.75 -4.07 7.03
C LYS A 193 -12.86 -2.93 7.50
N LYS A 194 -13.21 -1.67 7.20
CA LYS A 194 -12.41 -0.47 7.51
C LYS A 194 -10.99 -0.55 6.94
N MET A 195 -10.89 -1.04 5.71
CA MET A 195 -9.64 -1.18 4.96
C MET A 195 -9.59 -0.13 3.84
N ALA A 196 -8.40 0.33 3.50
CA ALA A 196 -8.22 1.34 2.46
C ALA A 196 -8.16 0.71 1.07
N ASN A 197 -8.75 1.38 0.10
CA ASN A 197 -8.56 1.12 -1.32
C ASN A 197 -7.42 2.02 -1.83
N ILE A 198 -6.38 1.42 -2.40
CA ILE A 198 -5.22 2.18 -2.88
C ILE A 198 -5.58 2.84 -4.21
N ILE A 199 -5.37 4.16 -4.26
CA ILE A 199 -5.45 4.93 -5.50
C ILE A 199 -4.07 4.88 -6.15
N VAL A 200 -3.99 4.43 -7.40
CA VAL A 200 -2.72 4.37 -8.13
C VAL A 200 -2.72 5.38 -9.27
N ASP A 201 -1.71 6.25 -9.29
CA ASP A 201 -1.40 7.11 -10.42
C ASP A 201 -0.16 6.58 -11.15
N THR A 202 -0.38 5.89 -12.26
CA THR A 202 0.73 5.53 -13.16
C THR A 202 0.37 5.76 -14.62
N ALA A 203 1.36 6.18 -15.41
CA ALA A 203 1.20 6.67 -16.76
C ALA A 203 0.45 5.69 -17.68
N GLY A 204 0.81 4.40 -17.64
CA GLY A 204 0.23 3.37 -18.49
C GLY A 204 -1.06 2.73 -17.97
N ARG A 205 -1.53 3.10 -16.77
CA ARG A 205 -2.72 2.51 -16.13
C ARG A 205 -3.57 3.58 -15.46
N ARG A 206 -3.98 4.58 -16.24
CA ARG A 206 -4.87 5.67 -15.79
C ARG A 206 -6.24 5.17 -15.34
N ASP A 207 -6.66 3.98 -15.75
CA ASP A 207 -7.86 3.28 -15.27
C ASP A 207 -7.83 3.00 -13.76
N MET A 208 -6.65 2.93 -13.15
CA MET A 208 -6.48 2.72 -11.72
C MET A 208 -6.59 4.01 -10.89
N LEU A 209 -6.65 5.19 -11.53
CA LEU A 209 -6.87 6.47 -10.86
C LEU A 209 -8.37 6.69 -10.60
N HIS A 210 -8.97 5.77 -9.85
CA HIS A 210 -10.43 5.69 -9.66
C HIS A 210 -10.99 6.69 -8.63
N MET A 211 -10.12 7.43 -7.91
CA MET A 211 -10.49 8.46 -6.92
C MET A 211 -11.56 8.03 -5.88
N ARG A 212 -11.50 6.74 -5.50
CA ARG A 212 -12.48 6.04 -4.66
C ARG A 212 -11.88 5.69 -3.32
N LEU A 213 -12.27 6.42 -2.28
CA LEU A 213 -11.96 6.04 -0.90
C LEU A 213 -12.92 4.96 -0.40
N THR A 214 -12.46 4.21 0.59
CA THR A 214 -13.25 3.23 1.37
C THR A 214 -13.15 3.50 2.88
N GLY A 215 -12.43 4.56 3.25
CA GLY A 215 -12.20 5.01 4.62
C GLY A 215 -11.68 6.45 4.64
N PRO A 216 -11.39 7.01 5.82
CA PRO A 216 -10.92 8.39 5.96
C PRO A 216 -9.48 8.63 5.50
N GLU A 217 -8.72 7.56 5.33
CA GLU A 217 -7.30 7.62 4.98
C GLU A 217 -7.15 7.35 3.48
N ALA A 218 -6.46 8.26 2.79
CA ALA A 218 -6.09 8.07 1.39
C ALA A 218 -4.68 7.47 1.32
N PHE A 219 -4.56 6.31 0.69
CA PHE A 219 -3.27 5.73 0.31
C PHE A 219 -3.12 5.89 -1.21
N VAL A 220 -2.24 6.81 -1.61
CA VAL A 220 -1.94 7.11 -3.02
C VAL A 220 -0.54 6.61 -3.37
N ARG A 221 -0.38 5.96 -4.52
CA ARG A 221 0.88 5.40 -4.99
C ARG A 221 1.14 5.67 -6.47
#